data_AF-A0A1B6FCT4-F1
#
_entry.id   AF-A0A1B6FCT4-F1
#
_cell.length_a   1.000
_cell.length_b   1.000
_cell.length_c   1.000
_cell.angle_alpha   90.00
_cell.angle_beta   90.00
_cell.angle_gamma   90.00
#
_symmetry.space_group_name_H-M   'P 1'
#
loop_
_entity.id
_entity.type
_entity.pdbx_description
1 polymer ?
#
loop_
_entity_poly.entity_id
_entity_poly.type
_entity_poly.pdbx_seq_one_letter_code
_entity_poly.pdbx_strand_id
1 'polypeptide(L)'
;EPDMQVFGNCLTISIEKLKFGLLTEVKACTYRIGQLLKKKYHREMDYVYAVMSEMERKLDRQIRDLDDVRLVMDTLKKIREQEVDMELRIEPIEEAFNVITRYELPV
;
A
#
# COMPACT_ATOMS: atom_id res chain seq x y z
N GLU A 1 29.34 23.25 -7.36
CA GLU A 1 30.48 23.09 -8.29
C GLU A 1 29.99 22.28 -9.48
N PRO A 2 30.46 22.55 -10.72
CA PRO A 2 30.03 21.78 -11.87
C PRO A 2 30.53 20.34 -11.75
N ASP A 3 29.66 19.36 -11.99
CA ASP A 3 30.00 17.92 -11.97
C ASP A 3 30.89 17.59 -13.19
N MET A 4 32.17 17.94 -13.09
CA MET A 4 33.18 17.68 -14.11
C MET A 4 34.20 16.68 -13.60
N GLN A 5 34.45 15.63 -14.40
CA GLN A 5 35.56 14.72 -14.17
C GLN A 5 36.71 15.07 -15.12
N VAL A 6 37.89 15.22 -14.54
CA VAL A 6 39.13 15.46 -15.29
C VAL A 6 39.90 14.15 -15.40
N PHE A 7 40.31 13.80 -16.63
CA PHE A 7 41.14 12.64 -16.92
C PHE A 7 42.54 13.13 -17.30
N GLY A 8 43.51 12.93 -16.40
CA GLY A 8 44.87 13.44 -16.56
C GLY A 8 44.91 14.97 -16.56
N ASN A 9 45.68 15.58 -17.46
CA ASN A 9 45.83 17.04 -17.56
C ASN A 9 45.23 17.65 -18.85
N CYS A 10 44.54 16.86 -19.67
CA CYS A 10 44.16 17.26 -21.04
C CYS A 10 42.69 17.06 -21.41
N LEU A 11 41.88 16.40 -20.56
CA LEU A 11 40.51 16.05 -20.91
C LEU A 11 39.57 16.25 -19.72
N THR A 12 38.47 16.97 -19.95
CA THR A 12 37.43 17.23 -18.95
C THR A 12 36.07 16.83 -19.52
N ILE A 13 35.34 15.99 -18.78
CA ILE A 13 34.01 15.50 -19.14
C ILE A 13 32.99 16.10 -18.18
N SER A 14 31.94 16.74 -18.72
CA SER A 14 30.77 17.16 -17.94
C SER A 14 29.79 16.00 -17.78
N ILE A 15 29.41 15.70 -16.54
CA ILE A 15 28.48 14.62 -16.18
C ILE A 15 27.07 15.17 -15.95
N GLU A 16 26.87 16.49 -15.99
CA GLU A 16 25.60 17.13 -15.66
C GLU A 16 24.40 16.58 -16.45
N LYS A 17 24.56 16.41 -17.77
CA LYS A 17 23.50 15.88 -18.63
C LYS A 17 23.18 14.41 -18.33
N LEU A 18 24.20 13.61 -18.01
CA LEU A 18 24.03 12.20 -17.63
C LEU A 18 23.29 12.10 -16.30
N LYS A 19 23.72 12.87 -15.29
CA LYS A 19 23.07 12.93 -13.98
C LYS A 19 21.62 13.38 -14.09
N PHE A 20 21.35 14.40 -14.90
CA PHE A 20 19.99 14.87 -15.16
C PHE A 20 19.10 13.79 -15.81
N GLY A 21 19.60 13.11 -16.85
CA GLY A 21 18.88 12.01 -17.49
C GLY A 21 18.56 10.88 -16.53
N LEU A 22 19.54 10.44 -15.73
CA LEU A 22 19.35 9.39 -14.73
C LEU A 22 18.35 9.80 -13.64
N LEU A 23 18.44 11.02 -13.11
CA LEU A 23 17.49 11.50 -12.12
C LEU A 23 16.06 11.58 -12.66
N THR A 24 15.91 11.96 -13.94
CA THR A 24 14.61 12.01 -14.60
C THR A 24 14.00 10.61 -14.71
N GLU A 25 14.80 9.64 -15.14
CA GLU A 25 14.34 8.24 -15.28
C GLU A 25 14.00 7.60 -13.93
N VAL A 26 14.83 7.84 -12.90
CA VAL A 26 14.56 7.36 -11.53
C VAL A 26 13.26 7.96 -11.00
N LYS A 27 13.00 9.25 -11.22
CA LYS A 27 11.73 9.88 -10.84
C LYS A 27 10.54 9.28 -11.57
N ALA A 28 10.65 9.07 -12.89
CA ALA A 28 9.59 8.44 -13.69
C ALA A 28 9.30 7.00 -13.23
N CYS A 29 10.35 6.23 -12.94
CA CYS A 29 10.23 4.87 -12.42
C CYS A 29 9.56 4.84 -11.04
N THR A 30 10.01 5.71 -10.12
CA THR A 30 9.45 5.83 -8.76
C THR A 30 7.96 6.18 -8.81
N TYR A 31 7.59 7.11 -9.68
CA TYR A 31 6.19 7.49 -9.89
C TYR A 31 5.34 6.30 -10.37
N ARG A 32 5.81 5.58 -11.39
CA ARG A 32 5.10 4.41 -11.92
C ARG A 32 4.95 3.30 -10.89
N ILE A 33 5.99 3.04 -10.11
CA ILE A 33 5.95 2.07 -9.00
C ILE A 33 4.91 2.53 -7.97
N GLY A 34 4.90 3.80 -7.59
CA GLY A 34 3.91 4.38 -6.67
C GLY A 34 2.48 4.17 -7.13
N GLN A 35 2.18 4.42 -8.41
CA GLN A 35 0.85 4.21 -8.98
C GLN A 35 0.43 2.73 -8.92
N LEU A 36 1.35 1.81 -9.25
CA LEU A 36 1.07 0.37 -9.19
C LEU A 36 0.87 -0.10 -7.74
N LEU A 37 1.67 0.41 -6.81
CA LEU A 37 1.58 0.14 -5.38
C LEU A 37 0.22 0.58 -4.85
N LYS A 38 -0.18 1.83 -5.12
CA LYS A 38 -1.49 2.40 -4.77
C LYS A 38 -2.62 1.51 -5.29
N LYS A 39 -2.58 1.16 -6.57
CA LYS A 39 -3.62 0.32 -7.20
C LYS A 39 -3.71 -1.07 -6.57
N LYS A 40 -2.56 -1.68 -6.22
CA LYS A 40 -2.52 -3.00 -5.57
C LYS A 40 -3.13 -2.93 -4.17
N TYR A 41 -2.63 -2.04 -3.33
CA TYR A 41 -3.02 -1.98 -1.92
C TYR A 41 -4.40 -1.34 -1.70
N HIS A 42 -4.88 -0.51 -2.62
CA HIS A 42 -6.28 -0.08 -2.60
C HIS A 42 -7.25 -1.26 -2.81
N ARG A 43 -6.95 -2.19 -3.72
CA ARG A 43 -7.77 -3.39 -3.93
C ARG A 43 -7.73 -4.34 -2.73
N GLU A 44 -6.57 -4.49 -2.10
CA GLU A 44 -6.43 -5.28 -0.87
C GLU A 44 -7.27 -4.65 0.26
N MET A 45 -7.25 -3.31 0.38
CA MET A 45 -8.06 -2.56 1.33
C MET A 45 -9.56 -2.73 1.07
N ASP A 46 -10.01 -2.66 -0.18
CA ASP A 46 -11.41 -2.91 -0.56
C ASP A 46 -11.86 -4.31 -0.14
N TYR A 47 -10.99 -5.32 -0.28
CA TYR A 47 -11.27 -6.67 0.17
C TYR A 47 -11.43 -6.74 1.70
N VAL A 48 -10.51 -6.13 2.45
CA VAL A 48 -10.60 -6.07 3.92
C VAL A 48 -11.93 -5.40 4.34
N TYR A 49 -12.28 -4.27 3.74
CA TYR A 49 -13.56 -3.60 4.01
C TYR A 49 -14.78 -4.46 3.69
N ALA A 50 -14.76 -5.19 2.57
CA ALA A 50 -15.86 -6.07 2.20
C ALA A 50 -16.09 -7.17 3.24
N VAL A 51 -15.00 -7.80 3.73
CA VAL A 51 -15.08 -8.82 4.78
C VAL A 51 -15.60 -8.22 6.09
N MET A 52 -15.05 -7.07 6.51
CA MET A 52 -15.49 -6.40 7.73
C MET A 52 -16.97 -6.02 7.67
N SER A 53 -17.43 -5.42 6.57
CA SER A 53 -18.81 -5.02 6.38
C SER A 53 -19.78 -6.21 6.36
N GLU A 54 -19.37 -7.35 5.79
CA GLU A 54 -20.17 -8.56 5.83
C GLU A 54 -20.37 -9.08 7.27
N MET A 55 -19.30 -9.07 8.07
CA MET A 55 -19.36 -9.50 9.48
C MET A 55 -20.18 -8.52 10.32
N GLU A 56 -19.97 -7.21 10.14
CA GLU A 56 -20.74 -6.15 10.80
C GLU A 56 -22.24 -6.32 10.53
N ARG A 57 -22.63 -6.51 9.27
CA ARG A 57 -24.04 -6.72 8.90
C ARG A 57 -24.67 -7.94 9.56
N LYS A 58 -23.89 -9.02 9.77
CA LYS A 58 -24.37 -10.22 10.47
C LYS A 58 -24.53 -9.98 11.97
N LEU A 59 -23.66 -9.17 12.57
CA LEU A 59 -23.71 -8.80 13.98
C LEU A 59 -24.81 -7.78 14.29
N ASP A 60 -25.15 -6.90 13.35
CA ASP A 60 -26.20 -5.89 13.51
C ASP A 60 -27.64 -6.47 13.47
N ARG A 61 -27.77 -7.76 13.13
CA ARG A 61 -29.07 -8.44 13.12
C ARG A 61 -29.66 -8.49 14.53
N GLN A 62 -30.86 -7.94 14.68
CA GLN A 62 -31.63 -8.02 15.92
C GLN A 62 -31.89 -9.48 16.33
N ILE A 63 -31.61 -9.80 17.59
CA ILE A 63 -31.83 -11.14 18.16
C ILE A 63 -33.27 -11.28 18.62
N ARG A 64 -33.98 -12.29 18.10
CA ARG A 64 -35.38 -12.60 18.42
C ARG A 64 -35.55 -14.04 18.93
N ASP A 65 -34.71 -14.95 18.45
CA ASP A 65 -34.76 -16.37 18.81
C ASP A 65 -33.35 -16.98 18.97
N LEU A 66 -33.32 -18.28 19.29
CA LEU A 66 -32.07 -19.02 19.47
C LEU A 66 -31.30 -19.24 18.17
N ASP A 67 -31.96 -19.16 17.01
CA ASP A 67 -31.27 -19.28 15.72
C ASP A 67 -30.51 -17.99 15.40
N ASP A 68 -31.06 -16.83 15.76
CA ASP A 68 -30.33 -15.55 15.72
C ASP A 68 -29.10 -15.58 16.63
N VAL A 69 -29.25 -16.09 17.86
CA VAL A 69 -28.11 -16.27 18.79
C VAL A 69 -27.03 -17.15 18.16
N ARG A 70 -27.41 -18.28 17.55
CA ARG A 70 -26.47 -19.19 16.88
C ARG A 70 -25.71 -18.46 15.76
N LEU A 71 -26.41 -17.71 14.91
CA LEU A 71 -25.80 -16.96 13.83
C LEU A 71 -24.77 -15.92 14.32
N VAL A 72 -25.10 -15.18 15.37
CA VAL A 72 -24.18 -14.19 15.96
C VAL A 72 -22.95 -14.88 16.54
N MET A 73 -23.13 -15.97 17.29
CA MET A 73 -22.02 -16.73 17.88
C MET A 73 -21.10 -17.33 16.81
N ASP A 74 -21.66 -17.88 15.73
CA ASP A 74 -20.89 -18.39 14.59
C ASP A 74 -20.11 -17.26 13.88
N THR A 75 -20.69 -16.07 13.79
CA THR A 75 -20.04 -14.90 13.20
C THR A 75 -18.88 -14.42 14.07
N LEU A 76 -19.08 -14.30 15.39
CA LEU A 76 -18.02 -13.94 16.34
C LEU A 76 -16.87 -14.96 16.33
N LYS A 77 -17.19 -16.25 16.22
CA LYS A 77 -16.19 -17.31 16.10
C LYS A 77 -15.35 -17.13 14.82
N LYS A 78 -15.99 -16.86 13.69
CA LYS A 78 -15.29 -16.60 12.42
C LYS A 78 -14.40 -15.36 12.49
N ILE A 79 -14.86 -14.29 13.13
CA ILE A 79 -14.02 -13.10 13.35
C ILE A 79 -12.76 -13.48 14.11
N ARG A 80 -12.89 -14.24 15.21
CA ARG A 80 -11.73 -14.67 16.01
C ARG A 80 -10.79 -15.61 15.26
N GLU A 81 -11.31 -16.47 14.39
CA GLU A 81 -10.51 -17.35 13.54
C GLU A 81 -9.74 -16.59 12.46
N GLN A 82 -10.30 -15.50 11.94
CA GLN A 82 -9.71 -14.70 10.84
C GLN A 82 -8.89 -13.50 11.31
N GLU A 83 -8.91 -13.17 12.60
CA GLU A 83 -8.30 -11.95 13.16
C GLU A 83 -6.82 -11.80 12.80
N VAL A 84 -6.02 -12.85 13.02
CA VAL A 84 -4.58 -12.85 12.73
C VAL A 84 -4.31 -12.70 11.24
N ASP A 85 -5.04 -13.42 10.40
CA ASP A 85 -4.89 -13.34 8.94
C ASP A 85 -5.26 -11.95 8.41
N MET A 86 -6.25 -11.29 9.03
CA MET A 86 -6.67 -9.94 8.66
C MET A 86 -5.65 -8.90 9.11
N GLU A 87 -5.11 -9.02 10.32
CA GLU A 87 -4.05 -8.15 10.84
C GLU A 87 -2.80 -8.21 9.95
N LEU A 88 -2.35 -9.42 9.59
CA LEU A 88 -1.22 -9.64 8.67
C LEU A 88 -1.44 -9.04 7.27
N ARG A 89 -2.70 -8.83 6.85
CA ARG A 89 -3.02 -8.15 5.59
C ARG A 89 -3.07 -6.63 5.72
N ILE A 90 -3.50 -6.12 6.87
CA ILE A 90 -3.62 -4.68 7.12
C ILE A 90 -2.24 -4.03 7.22
N GLU A 91 -1.29 -4.65 7.92
CA GLU A 91 0.08 -4.13 8.09
C GLU A 91 0.75 -3.67 6.76
N PRO A 92 0.85 -4.51 5.71
CA PRO A 92 1.47 -4.10 4.46
C PRO A 92 0.64 -3.05 3.67
N ILE A 93 -0.68 -2.97 3.90
CA ILE A 93 -1.53 -1.90 3.32
C ILE A 93 -1.12 -0.56 3.94
N GLU A 94 -1.04 -0.49 5.27
CA GLU A 94 -0.66 0.73 5.99
C GLU A 94 0.75 1.19 5.61
N GLU A 95 1.72 0.26 5.59
CA GLU A 95 3.09 0.57 5.16
C GLU A 95 3.12 1.14 3.74
N ALA A 96 2.40 0.54 2.79
CA ALA A 96 2.36 1.00 1.41
C ALA A 96 1.79 2.43 1.29
N PHE A 97 0.68 2.72 1.98
CA PHE A 97 0.10 4.07 1.98
C PHE A 97 0.96 5.10 2.71
N ASN A 98 1.68 4.70 3.77
CA ASN A 98 2.67 5.54 4.44
C ASN A 98 3.82 5.91 3.50
N VAL A 99 4.34 4.95 2.73
CA VAL A 99 5.38 5.19 1.71
C VAL A 99 4.87 6.14 0.64
N ILE A 100 3.69 5.91 0.07
CA ILE A 100 3.11 6.76 -0.97
C ILE A 100 2.97 8.21 -0.48
N THR A 101 2.44 8.39 0.74
CA THR A 101 2.27 9.70 1.37
C THR A 101 3.61 10.39 1.63
N ARG A 102 4.59 9.65 2.18
CA ARG A 102 5.90 10.20 2.56
C ARG A 102 6.71 10.70 1.37
N TYR A 103 6.58 10.06 0.22
CA TYR A 103 7.31 10.44 -0.99
C TYR A 103 6.51 11.38 -1.90
N GLU A 104 5.38 11.92 -1.42
CA GLU A 104 4.51 12.86 -2.15
C GLU A 104 4.22 12.40 -3.58
N LEU A 105 4.08 11.08 -3.80
CA LEU A 105 3.87 10.57 -5.15
C LEU A 105 2.51 11.09 -5.63
N PRO A 106 2.45 11.88 -6.73
CA PRO A 106 1.23 12.54 -7.15
C PRO A 106 0.08 11.52 -7.27
N VAL A 107 -1.02 11.86 -6.62
CA VAL A 107 -2.25 11.07 -6.48
C VAL A 107 -2.90 10.83 -7.84
#